data_AF-A0AAD6Z224-F1
#
_entry.id   AF-A0AAD6Z224-F1
#
_cell.length_a   1.000
_cell.length_b   1.000
_cell.length_c   1.000
_cell.angle_alpha   90.00
_cell.angle_beta   90.00
_cell.angle_gamma   90.00
#
_symmetry.space_group_name_H-M   'P 1'
#
loop_
_entity.id
_entity.type
_entity.pdbx_description
1 polymer ?
#
loop_
_entity_poly.entity_id
_entity_poly.type
_entity_poly.pdbx_seq_one_letter_code
_entity_poly.pdbx_strand_id
1 'polypeptide(L)'
;DLAYQCERLSSETGCWLHFSAQYMFATEPFLHYASPRILKEAKQDVEQITNYFNRTFLTLIAAPNTDTKEMHKKLLAVQENKKAVKEALEASQHAERDAIL
;
A
#
# COMPACT_ATOMS: atom_id res chain seq x y z
N ASP A 1 3.60 3.77 -11.58
CA ASP A 1 2.28 3.21 -11.24
C ASP A 1 2.26 1.74 -11.66
N LEU A 2 1.93 0.83 -10.74
CA LEU A 2 1.94 -0.61 -10.98
C LEU A 2 0.76 -1.05 -11.87
N ALA A 3 -0.40 -0.41 -11.73
CA ALA A 3 -1.56 -0.69 -12.57
C ALA A 3 -1.24 -0.37 -14.04
N TYR A 4 -0.54 0.73 -14.30
CA TYR A 4 -0.06 1.10 -15.62
C TYR A 4 0.91 0.08 -16.23
N GLN A 5 1.78 -0.53 -15.42
CA GLN A 5 2.68 -1.58 -15.93
C GLN A 5 1.93 -2.87 -16.29
N CYS A 6 0.94 -3.26 -15.48
CA CYS A 6 0.06 -4.39 -15.79
C CYS A 6 -0.77 -4.12 -17.06
N GLU A 7 -1.28 -2.90 -17.21
CA GLU A 7 -2.01 -2.48 -18.40
C GLU A 7 -1.15 -2.57 -19.65
N ARG A 8 0.06 -2.02 -19.60
CA ARG A 8 1.02 -2.09 -20.72
C ARG A 8 1.36 -3.52 -21.07
N LEU A 9 1.70 -4.37 -20.09
CA LEU A 9 2.01 -5.78 -20.32
C LEU A 9 0.85 -6.52 -20.99
N SER A 10 -0.37 -6.35 -20.48
CA SER A 10 -1.54 -7.03 -21.05
C SER A 10 -1.87 -6.53 -22.46
N SER A 11 -1.66 -5.24 -22.73
CA SER A 11 -1.89 -4.64 -24.05
C SER A 11 -0.85 -5.09 -25.08
N GLU A 12 0.43 -5.13 -24.70
CA GLU A 12 1.52 -5.53 -25.59
C GLU A 12 1.50 -7.02 -25.94
N THR A 13 1.08 -7.87 -24.99
CA THR A 13 1.10 -9.33 -25.15
C THR A 13 -0.26 -9.93 -25.53
N GLY A 14 -1.35 -9.21 -25.31
CA GLY A 14 -2.71 -9.72 -25.46
C GLY A 14 -3.06 -10.85 -24.49
N CYS A 15 -2.28 -11.04 -23.42
CA CYS A 15 -2.50 -12.10 -22.44
C CYS A 15 -3.71 -11.84 -21.54
N TRP A 16 -4.21 -12.91 -20.91
CA TRP A 16 -5.09 -12.80 -19.77
C TRP A 16 -4.24 -12.52 -18.52
N LEU A 17 -4.37 -11.32 -17.97
CA LEU A 17 -3.66 -10.90 -16.77
C LEU A 17 -4.63 -10.59 -15.64
N HIS A 18 -4.34 -11.12 -14.46
CA HIS A 18 -4.89 -10.69 -13.17
C HIS A 18 -3.73 -10.47 -12.20
N PHE A 19 -3.80 -9.39 -11.45
CA PHE A 19 -2.82 -9.02 -10.44
C PHE A 19 -3.56 -8.59 -9.18
N SER A 20 -3.04 -8.97 -8.01
CA SER A 20 -3.56 -8.54 -6.71
C SER A 20 -2.42 -8.45 -5.70
N ALA A 21 -2.39 -7.37 -4.93
CA ALA A 21 -1.40 -7.15 -3.89
C ALA A 21 -2.01 -6.37 -2.72
N GLN A 22 -1.75 -6.84 -1.51
CA GLN A 22 -2.06 -6.13 -0.27
C GLN A 22 -0.78 -5.89 0.50
N TYR A 23 -0.58 -4.67 0.97
CA TYR A 23 0.44 -4.38 1.95
C TYR A 23 -0.07 -4.73 3.35
N MET A 24 0.74 -5.42 4.15
CA MET A 24 0.34 -5.96 5.46
C MET A 24 -0.20 -4.89 6.42
N PHE A 25 0.24 -3.65 6.27
CA PHE A 25 -0.15 -2.52 7.13
C PHE A 25 -0.98 -1.47 6.38
N ALA A 26 -1.40 -1.73 5.15
CA ALA A 26 -2.27 -0.81 4.43
C ALA A 26 -3.67 -0.80 5.07
N THR A 27 -4.16 0.41 5.33
CA THR A 27 -5.55 0.68 5.73
C THR A 27 -6.50 0.73 4.54
N GLU A 28 -5.94 0.87 3.33
CA GLU A 28 -6.70 0.92 2.09
C GLU A 28 -6.99 -0.49 1.54
N PRO A 29 -8.02 -0.63 0.67
CA PRO A 29 -8.31 -1.87 -0.03
C PRO A 29 -7.10 -2.35 -0.85
N PHE A 30 -7.04 -3.67 -1.09
CA PHE A 30 -5.95 -4.25 -1.86
C PHE A 30 -5.96 -3.78 -3.31
N LEU A 31 -4.76 -3.52 -3.81
CA LEU A 31 -4.54 -3.15 -5.19
C LEU A 31 -4.80 -4.38 -6.06
N HIS A 32 -5.62 -4.23 -7.09
CA HIS A 32 -5.82 -5.27 -8.09
C HIS A 32 -5.95 -4.69 -9.48
N TYR A 33 -5.61 -5.51 -10.47
CA TYR A 33 -5.76 -5.22 -11.87
C TYR A 33 -6.24 -6.47 -12.60
N ALA A 34 -7.17 -6.30 -13.54
CA ALA A 34 -7.59 -7.35 -14.45
C ALA A 34 -7.58 -6.79 -15.88
N SER A 35 -6.92 -7.51 -16.79
CA SER A 35 -6.85 -7.11 -18.20
C SER A 35 -8.24 -7.00 -18.85
N PRO A 36 -8.43 -6.10 -19.82
CA PRO A 36 -9.71 -5.98 -20.53
C PRO A 36 -10.17 -7.31 -21.16
N ARG A 37 -9.21 -8.13 -21.62
CA ARG A 37 -9.49 -9.42 -22.23
C ARG A 37 -10.08 -10.42 -21.25
N ILE A 38 -9.46 -10.60 -20.07
CA ILE A 38 -10.00 -11.52 -19.06
C ILE A 38 -11.35 -11.04 -18.51
N LEU A 39 -11.54 -9.72 -18.40
CA LEU A 39 -12.82 -9.15 -18.00
C LEU A 39 -13.92 -9.36 -19.05
N LYS A 40 -13.58 -9.40 -20.33
CA LYS A 40 -14.54 -9.69 -21.40
C LYS A 40 -14.96 -11.16 -21.41
N GLU A 41 -14.01 -12.06 -21.18
CA GLU A 41 -14.21 -13.50 -21.37
C GLU A 41 -14.66 -14.22 -20.09
N ALA A 42 -14.26 -13.75 -18.90
CA ALA A 42 -14.44 -14.46 -17.62
C ALA A 42 -14.70 -13.50 -16.45
N LYS A 43 -15.54 -12.47 -16.66
CA LYS A 43 -15.82 -11.43 -15.64
C LYS A 43 -16.21 -12.00 -14.27
N GLN A 44 -17.15 -12.94 -14.25
CA GLN A 44 -17.67 -13.51 -13.01
C GLN A 44 -16.60 -14.31 -12.25
N ASP A 45 -15.75 -15.04 -12.96
CA ASP A 45 -14.63 -15.77 -12.35
C ASP A 45 -13.59 -14.80 -11.78
N VAL A 46 -13.30 -13.71 -12.48
CA VAL A 46 -12.40 -12.65 -11.99
C VAL A 46 -12.94 -11.98 -10.73
N GLU A 47 -14.25 -11.73 -10.65
CA GLU A 47 -14.90 -11.24 -9.44
C GLU A 47 -14.75 -12.23 -8.27
N GLN A 48 -14.92 -13.53 -8.53
CA GLN A 48 -14.71 -14.58 -7.52
C GLN A 48 -13.25 -14.64 -7.05
N ILE A 49 -12.29 -14.61 -7.96
CA ILE A 49 -10.84 -14.61 -7.66
C ILE A 49 -10.49 -13.38 -6.81
N THR A 50 -10.99 -12.21 -7.19
CA THR A 50 -10.74 -10.95 -6.48
C THR A 50 -11.30 -11.00 -5.06
N ASN A 51 -12.51 -11.54 -4.88
CA ASN A 51 -13.10 -11.76 -3.55
C ASN A 51 -12.34 -12.80 -2.72
N TYR A 52 -11.82 -13.85 -3.36
CA TYR A 52 -11.01 -14.87 -2.70
C TYR A 52 -9.69 -14.29 -2.17
N PHE A 53 -8.99 -13.49 -2.99
CA PHE A 53 -7.78 -12.80 -2.56
C PHE A 53 -8.06 -11.80 -1.44
N ASN A 54 -9.16 -11.06 -1.50
CA ASN A 54 -9.56 -10.16 -0.41
C ASN A 54 -9.65 -10.90 0.93
N ARG A 55 -10.37 -12.03 0.96
CA ARG A 55 -10.51 -12.86 2.17
C ARG A 55 -9.15 -13.39 2.63
N THR A 56 -8.33 -13.86 1.69
CA THR A 56 -6.98 -14.36 1.98
C THR A 56 -6.11 -13.28 2.62
N PHE A 57 -6.12 -12.05 2.08
CA PHE A 57 -5.37 -10.95 2.65
C PHE A 57 -5.88 -10.54 4.03
N LEU A 58 -7.20 -10.51 4.24
CA LEU A 58 -7.77 -10.26 5.57
C LEU A 58 -7.35 -11.34 6.58
N THR A 59 -7.31 -12.61 6.18
CA THR A 59 -6.80 -13.69 7.03
C THR A 59 -5.31 -13.51 7.34
N LEU A 60 -4.48 -13.17 6.35
CA LEU A 60 -3.04 -12.94 6.54
C LEU A 60 -2.76 -11.72 7.41
N ILE A 61 -3.54 -10.65 7.26
CA ILE A 61 -3.46 -9.46 8.10
C ILE A 61 -3.92 -9.78 9.51
N ALA A 62 -5.00 -10.56 9.68
CA ALA A 62 -5.50 -10.96 10.99
C ALA A 62 -4.57 -11.95 11.69
N ALA A 63 -3.85 -12.79 10.92
CA ALA A 63 -2.91 -13.76 11.44
C ALA A 63 -1.87 -13.06 12.35
N PRO A 64 -1.67 -13.54 13.58
CA PRO A 64 -0.77 -12.90 14.53
C PRO A 64 0.68 -13.24 14.17
N ASN A 65 1.35 -12.31 13.49
CA ASN A 65 2.78 -12.07 13.70
C ASN A 65 2.90 -10.93 14.71
N THR A 66 2.66 -11.23 15.99
CA THR A 66 2.66 -10.26 17.10
C THR A 66 3.91 -9.39 17.06
N ASP A 67 5.06 -10.00 16.81
CA ASP A 67 6.36 -9.32 16.80
C ASP A 67 6.47 -8.34 15.64
N THR A 68 6.02 -8.70 14.44
CA THR A 68 6.13 -7.83 13.26
C THR A 68 5.18 -6.65 13.34
N LYS A 69 3.95 -6.85 13.85
CA LYS A 69 2.99 -5.75 14.04
C LYS A 69 3.44 -4.79 15.13
N GLU A 70 3.98 -5.30 16.22
CA GLU A 70 4.47 -4.47 17.33
C GLU A 70 5.71 -3.67 16.90
N MET A 71 6.65 -4.30 16.19
CA MET A 71 7.82 -3.61 15.63
C MET A 71 7.42 -2.55 14.60
N HIS A 72 6.42 -2.82 13.75
CA HIS A 72 5.92 -1.83 12.81
C HIS A 72 5.28 -0.63 13.51
N LYS A 73 4.46 -0.86 14.55
CA LYS A 73 3.92 0.22 15.38
C LYS A 73 5.00 1.07 16.04
N LYS A 74 6.03 0.43 16.61
CA LYS A 74 7.18 1.14 17.21
C LYS A 74 7.92 1.98 16.16
N LEU A 75 8.11 1.45 14.96
CA LEU A 75 8.78 2.15 13.87
C LEU A 75 7.99 3.40 13.42
N LEU A 76 6.67 3.29 13.28
CA LEU A 76 5.81 4.44 12.97
C LEU A 76 5.88 5.52 14.06
N ALA A 77 5.77 5.13 15.33
CA ALA A 77 5.86 6.07 16.45
C ALA A 77 7.23 6.80 16.49
N VAL A 78 8.32 6.09 16.19
CA VAL A 78 9.65 6.71 16.09
C VAL A 78 9.75 7.66 14.90
N GLN A 79 9.15 7.32 13.76
CA GLN A 79 9.14 8.19 12.57
C GLN A 79 8.33 9.46 12.80
N GLU A 80 7.17 9.36 13.44
CA GLU A 80 6.34 10.51 13.81
C GLU A 80 7.06 11.42 14.81
N ASN A 81 7.64 10.84 15.86
CA ASN A 81 8.44 11.61 16.83
C ASN A 81 9.64 12.28 16.16
N LYS A 82 10.35 11.58 15.27
CA LYS A 82 11.46 12.17 14.52
C LYS A 82 11.02 13.35 13.65
N LYS A 83 9.85 13.24 13.00
CA LYS A 83 9.28 14.33 12.21
C LYS A 83 8.92 15.54 13.09
N ALA A 84 8.23 15.31 14.20
CA ALA A 84 7.87 16.36 15.15
C ALA A 84 9.09 17.06 15.76
N VAL A 85 10.13 16.30 16.13
CA VAL A 85 11.40 16.87 16.64
C VAL A 85 12.12 17.69 15.56
N LYS A 86 12.11 17.23 14.30
CA LYS A 86 12.72 17.99 13.19
C LYS A 86 11.98 19.30 12.95
N GLU A 87 10.66 19.27 12.95
CA GLU A 87 9.81 20.47 12.77
C GLU A 87 9.99 21.46 13.94
N ALA A 88 10.07 20.97 15.18
CA ALA A 88 10.33 21.80 16.35
C ALA A 88 11.74 22.42 16.35
N LEU A 89 12.74 21.66 15.89
CA LEU A 89 14.11 22.15 15.76
C LEU A 89 14.20 23.24 14.68
N GLU A 90 13.58 23.03 13.53
CA GLU A 90 13.51 24.01 12.44
C GLU A 90 12.78 25.29 12.89
N ALA A 91 11.68 25.16 13.64
CA ALA A 91 10.95 26.30 14.20
C ALA A 91 11.76 27.07 15.26
N SER A 92 12.50 26.36 16.13
CA SER A 92 13.38 26.99 17.12
C SER A 92 14.56 27.71 16.48
N GLN A 93 15.17 27.13 15.44
CA GLN A 93 16.26 27.77 14.70
C GLN A 93 15.79 28.99 13.91
N HIS A 94 14.58 28.96 13.36
CA HIS A 94 13.96 30.14 12.75
C HIS A 94 13.67 31.23 13.79
N ALA A 95 13.11 30.88 14.94
CA ALA A 95 12.82 31.83 16.02
C ALA A 95 14.09 32.47 16.61
N GLU A 96 15.17 31.70 16.80
CA GLU A 96 16.47 32.25 17.25
C GLU A 96 17.10 33.16 16.19
N ARG A 97 16.94 32.83 14.91
CA ARG A 97 17.48 33.65 13.81
C ARG A 97 16.73 34.97 13.64
N ASP A 98 15.43 34.97 13.87
CA ASP A 98 14.59 36.18 13.85
C ASP A 98 14.79 37.05 15.11
N ALA A 99 15.26 36.49 16.22
CA ALA A 99 15.58 37.24 17.44
C ALA A 99 16.95 37.95 17.40
N ILE A 100 17.80 37.67 16.40
CA ILE A 100 19.15 38.22 16.24
C ILE A 100 19.19 39.37 15.20
N LEU A 101 18.09 39.62 14.47
CA LEU A 101 17.90 40.74 13.52
C LEU A 101 17.13 41.90 14.15
#